data_AF-A0A4U7DZ09-F1
#
_entry.id   AF-A0A4U7DZ09-F1
#
_cell.length_a   1.000
_cell.length_b   1.000
_cell.length_c   1.000
_cell.angle_alpha   90.00
_cell.angle_beta   90.00
_cell.angle_gamma   90.00
#
_symmetry.space_group_name_H-M   'P 1'
#
loop_
_entity.id
_entity.type
_entity.pdbx_description
1 polymer ?
#
loop_
_entity_poly.entity_id
_entity_poly.type
_entity_poly.pdbx_seq_one_letter_code
_entity_poly.pdbx_strand_id
1 'polypeptide(L)'
;MYSGSLLLFLTGIVSIWIRIRNELRAGIRKGISQHVDSPDYSNRIPFIESFHSDFENIVDVYTGDQPVFVFIDDLDRCENQKAAELMEGINSLISVETSIFFIIAMDRNKVAASVAKKHQHSTRDQKGEPDSVAGQQNPDISYGNNYLQKFIEISFQVPSPSKGNVEDFVESLVYADPDRSETETQEWHRNTETLGNFREKLTEMSTLLSKRLNHNPRYIKKFVNMYRFQTLLAKERGIIDRNRGIGIGITV
;
A
#
# COMPACT_ATOMS: atom_id res chain seq x y z
N MET A 1 31.65 62.05 37.11
CA MET A 1 31.95 62.68 35.80
C MET A 1 32.32 61.63 34.74
N TYR A 2 31.54 60.54 34.60
CA TYR A 2 31.82 59.46 33.63
C TYR A 2 30.58 58.97 32.84
N SER A 3 29.39 59.54 33.08
CA SER A 3 28.14 59.09 32.45
C SER A 3 27.97 59.52 30.99
N GLY A 4 28.55 60.66 30.58
CA GLY A 4 28.41 61.17 29.20
C GLY A 4 29.24 60.44 28.15
N SER A 5 30.39 59.88 28.54
CA SER A 5 31.30 59.18 27.61
C SER A 5 30.79 57.80 27.20
N LEU A 6 30.16 57.08 28.13
CA LEU A 6 29.58 55.75 27.89
C LEU A 6 28.40 55.81 26.91
N LEU A 7 27.58 56.86 27.00
CA LEU A 7 26.42 57.07 26.13
C LEU A 7 26.85 57.30 24.67
N LEU A 8 27.89 58.11 24.45
CA LEU A 8 28.43 58.35 23.11
C LEU A 8 29.02 57.07 22.51
N PHE A 9 29.72 56.26 23.31
CA PHE A 9 30.26 54.98 22.85
C PHE A 9 29.17 53.98 22.44
N LEU A 10 28.08 53.90 23.21
CA LEU A 10 26.92 53.06 22.89
C LEU A 10 26.22 53.51 21.61
N THR A 11 26.01 54.82 21.42
CA THR A 11 25.40 55.34 20.18
C THR A 11 26.28 55.08 18.95
N GLY A 12 27.60 55.18 19.10
CA GLY A 12 28.58 54.81 18.07
C GLY A 12 28.47 53.34 17.66
N ILE A 13 28.45 52.42 18.64
CA ILE A 13 28.31 50.99 18.37
C ILE A 13 26.99 50.67 17.68
N VAL A 14 25.87 51.25 18.15
CA VAL A 14 24.54 51.03 17.54
C VAL A 14 24.51 51.52 16.09
N SER A 15 25.05 52.71 15.80
CA SER A 15 25.12 53.24 14.44
C SER A 15 25.98 52.38 13.51
N ILE A 16 27.12 51.87 14.00
CA ILE A 16 27.97 50.92 13.28
C ILE A 16 27.22 49.61 13.02
N TRP A 17 26.51 49.10 14.01
CA TRP A 17 25.71 47.86 13.87
C TRP A 17 24.59 48.02 12.85
N ILE A 18 23.88 49.15 12.86
CA ILE A 18 22.85 49.48 11.87
C ILE A 18 23.45 49.55 10.47
N ARG A 19 24.63 50.17 10.32
CA ARG A 19 25.31 50.30 9.03
C ARG A 19 25.78 48.94 8.50
N ILE A 20 26.43 48.12 9.34
CA ILE A 20 26.84 46.76 8.99
C ILE A 20 25.63 45.90 8.60
N ARG A 21 24.53 45.97 9.37
CA ARG A 21 23.29 45.24 9.06
C ARG A 21 22.69 45.66 7.71
N ASN A 22 22.73 46.96 7.38
CA ASN A 22 22.18 47.47 6.13
C ASN A 22 23.05 47.08 4.92
N GLU A 23 24.37 47.14 5.05
CA GLU A 23 25.34 46.69 4.03
C GLU A 23 25.23 45.17 3.79
N LEU A 24 25.14 44.36 4.85
CA LEU A 24 24.94 42.92 4.75
C LEU A 24 23.59 42.57 4.09
N ARG A 25 22.50 43.24 4.47
CA ARG A 25 21.19 43.05 3.82
C ARG A 25 21.22 43.42 2.34
N ALA A 26 21.93 44.50 1.98
CA ALA A 26 22.09 44.91 0.59
C ALA A 26 22.92 43.90 -0.22
N GLY A 27 24.02 43.40 0.36
CA GLY A 27 24.88 42.37 -0.26
C GLY A 27 24.17 41.04 -0.47
N ILE A 28 23.43 40.56 0.55
CA ILE A 28 22.63 39.33 0.47
C ILE A 28 21.52 39.47 -0.58
N ARG A 29 20.78 40.59 -0.58
CA ARG A 29 19.72 40.83 -1.57
C ARG A 29 20.27 40.91 -3.00
N LYS A 30 21.46 41.50 -3.18
CA LYS A 30 22.12 41.58 -4.50
C LYS A 30 22.61 40.21 -4.98
N GLY A 31 23.20 39.40 -4.09
CA GLY A 31 23.67 38.04 -4.43
C GLY A 31 22.54 37.05 -4.72
N ILE A 32 21.42 37.16 -3.98
CA ILE A 32 20.20 36.36 -4.21
C ILE A 32 19.50 36.84 -5.48
N SER A 33 19.33 38.15 -5.69
CA SER A 33 18.66 38.69 -6.88
C SER A 33 19.37 38.35 -8.19
N GLN A 34 20.69 38.16 -8.18
CA GLN A 34 21.46 37.75 -9.37
C GLN A 34 21.21 36.29 -9.78
N HIS A 35 20.56 35.49 -8.93
CA HIS A 35 20.26 34.07 -9.16
C HIS A 35 18.74 33.77 -9.11
N VAL A 36 17.90 34.82 -9.00
CA VAL A 36 16.43 34.73 -8.86
C VAL A 36 15.73 35.42 -10.05
N ASP A 37 16.37 35.47 -11.21
CA ASP A 37 15.65 35.72 -12.47
C ASP A 37 14.91 34.44 -12.90
N SER A 38 13.79 34.19 -12.22
CA SER A 38 12.63 33.34 -12.55
C SER A 38 12.85 31.90 -13.04
N PRO A 39 12.28 30.93 -12.31
CA PRO A 39 10.89 30.53 -12.56
C PRO A 39 9.88 31.29 -11.69
N ASP A 40 8.67 31.51 -12.21
CA ASP A 40 7.54 32.10 -11.46
C ASP A 40 7.03 31.14 -10.37
N TYR A 41 7.75 31.11 -9.25
CA TYR A 41 7.40 30.31 -8.07
C TYR A 41 6.36 31.02 -7.18
N SER A 42 6.26 32.34 -7.27
CA SER A 42 5.38 33.19 -6.46
C SER A 42 3.90 32.82 -6.61
N ASN A 43 3.49 32.34 -7.78
CA ASN A 43 2.11 31.91 -8.04
C ASN A 43 1.87 30.42 -7.74
N ARG A 44 2.92 29.57 -7.70
CA ARG A 44 2.78 28.11 -7.52
C ARG A 44 2.84 27.67 -6.06
N ILE A 45 3.65 28.34 -5.24
CA ILE A 45 3.75 28.04 -3.79
C ILE A 45 2.41 28.29 -3.07
N PRO A 46 1.70 29.42 -3.31
CA PRO A 46 0.40 29.65 -2.68
C PRO A 46 -0.65 28.61 -3.08
N PHE A 47 -0.58 28.07 -4.29
CA PHE A 47 -1.51 27.04 -4.74
C PHE A 47 -1.33 25.73 -3.97
N ILE A 48 -0.07 25.27 -3.79
CA ILE A 48 0.22 24.02 -3.06
C ILE A 48 -0.20 24.15 -1.60
N GLU A 49 0.14 25.27 -0.95
CA GLU A 49 -0.27 25.54 0.43
C GLU A 49 -1.80 25.64 0.56
N SER A 50 -2.47 26.33 -0.37
CA SER A 50 -3.93 26.41 -0.40
C SER A 50 -4.56 25.03 -0.62
N PHE A 51 -4.00 24.22 -1.51
CA PHE A 51 -4.49 22.87 -1.75
C PHE A 51 -4.37 21.99 -0.51
N HIS A 52 -3.22 21.99 0.18
CA HIS A 52 -3.06 21.21 1.40
C HIS A 52 -4.02 21.68 2.50
N SER A 53 -4.19 23.00 2.67
CA SER A 53 -5.14 23.54 3.64
C SER A 53 -6.59 23.18 3.30
N ASP A 54 -7.00 23.32 2.04
CA ASP A 54 -8.34 22.93 1.58
C ASP A 54 -8.57 21.44 1.75
N PHE A 55 -7.56 20.62 1.43
CA PHE A 55 -7.63 19.17 1.57
C PHE A 55 -7.75 18.74 3.04
N GLU A 56 -6.95 19.31 3.93
CA GLU A 56 -7.05 19.11 5.38
C GLU A 56 -8.45 19.47 5.89
N ASN A 57 -8.95 20.65 5.54
CA ASN A 57 -10.29 21.09 5.94
C ASN A 57 -11.39 20.15 5.44
N ILE A 58 -11.30 19.66 4.19
CA ILE A 58 -12.27 18.71 3.63
C ILE A 58 -12.24 17.39 4.40
N VAL A 59 -11.04 16.88 4.69
CA VAL A 59 -10.86 15.64 5.44
C VAL A 59 -11.45 15.81 6.83
N ASP A 60 -11.06 16.85 7.56
CA ASP A 60 -11.52 17.13 8.92
C ASP A 60 -13.04 17.29 9.00
N VAL A 61 -13.66 17.97 8.04
CA VAL A 61 -15.13 18.12 7.99
C VAL A 61 -15.81 16.78 7.70
N TYR A 62 -15.24 15.96 6.83
CA TYR A 62 -15.84 14.67 6.44
C TYR A 62 -15.69 13.60 7.53
N THR A 63 -14.55 13.60 8.24
CA THR A 63 -14.16 12.51 9.16
C THR A 63 -14.30 12.90 10.62
N GLY A 64 -14.35 14.20 10.92
CA GLY A 64 -14.11 14.70 12.27
C GLY A 64 -12.77 14.19 12.78
N ASP A 65 -12.75 13.75 14.04
CA ASP A 65 -11.55 13.19 14.70
C ASP A 65 -11.26 11.72 14.32
N GLN A 66 -12.02 11.12 13.40
CA GLN A 66 -11.84 9.70 13.05
C GLN A 66 -10.74 9.52 12.00
N PRO A 67 -9.83 8.53 12.19
CA PRO A 67 -8.81 8.24 11.19
C PRO A 67 -9.41 7.62 9.93
N VAL A 68 -8.86 7.99 8.76
CA VAL A 68 -9.21 7.41 7.47
C VAL A 68 -8.20 6.34 7.09
N PHE A 69 -8.68 5.15 6.76
CA PHE A 69 -7.83 4.08 6.23
C PHE A 69 -8.09 3.90 4.74
N VAL A 70 -7.08 4.16 3.92
CA VAL A 70 -7.13 3.96 2.47
C VAL A 70 -6.39 2.68 2.13
N PHE A 71 -7.13 1.63 1.76
CA PHE A 71 -6.56 0.36 1.33
C PHE A 71 -6.30 0.36 -0.17
N ILE A 72 -5.04 0.11 -0.54
CA ILE A 72 -4.57 0.02 -1.92
C ILE A 72 -4.02 -1.39 -2.13
N ASP A 73 -4.67 -2.19 -2.98
CA ASP A 73 -4.24 -3.56 -3.30
C ASP A 73 -3.78 -3.66 -4.75
N ASP A 74 -3.09 -4.77 -5.08
CA ASP A 74 -2.70 -5.15 -6.44
C ASP A 74 -1.81 -4.12 -7.19
N LEU A 75 -1.01 -3.31 -6.47
CA LEU A 75 -0.05 -2.39 -7.11
C LEU A 75 0.95 -3.10 -8.03
N ASP A 76 1.28 -4.36 -7.75
CA ASP A 76 2.17 -5.16 -8.59
C ASP A 76 1.54 -5.63 -9.90
N ARG A 77 0.24 -5.34 -10.13
CA ARG A 77 -0.46 -5.58 -11.39
C ARG A 77 -0.57 -4.34 -12.26
N CYS A 78 -0.24 -3.17 -11.73
CA CYS A 78 -0.20 -1.95 -12.52
C CYS A 78 0.81 -2.09 -13.67
N GLU A 79 0.53 -1.44 -14.79
CA GLU A 79 1.54 -1.25 -15.83
C GLU A 79 2.77 -0.56 -15.24
N ASN A 80 3.96 -0.85 -15.78
CA ASN A 80 5.20 -0.71 -15.02
C ASN A 80 5.44 0.70 -14.42
N GLN A 81 4.92 1.76 -15.03
CA GLN A 81 5.14 3.13 -14.58
C GLN A 81 4.05 3.65 -13.63
N LYS A 82 2.85 3.08 -13.68
CA LYS A 82 1.68 3.57 -12.93
C LYS A 82 1.81 3.39 -11.42
N ALA A 83 2.45 2.31 -10.96
CA ALA A 83 2.67 2.11 -9.53
C ALA A 83 3.57 3.20 -8.94
N ALA A 84 4.64 3.61 -9.63
CA ALA A 84 5.54 4.67 -9.18
C ALA A 84 4.84 6.03 -9.17
N GLU A 85 4.10 6.35 -10.23
CA GLU A 85 3.33 7.61 -10.34
C GLU A 85 2.25 7.73 -9.26
N LEU A 86 1.54 6.63 -8.96
CA LEU A 86 0.57 6.60 -7.88
C LEU A 86 1.22 6.87 -6.52
N MET A 87 2.38 6.25 -6.24
CA MET A 87 3.12 6.49 -4.99
C MET A 87 3.62 7.93 -4.90
N GLU A 88 4.13 8.51 -6.00
CA GLU A 88 4.53 9.92 -6.08
C GLU A 88 3.33 10.85 -5.82
N GLY A 89 2.19 10.55 -6.42
CA GLY A 89 0.95 11.30 -6.24
C GLY A 89 0.45 11.26 -4.79
N ILE A 90 0.37 10.06 -4.20
CA ILE A 90 -0.04 9.88 -2.80
C ILE A 90 0.87 10.69 -1.87
N ASN A 91 2.19 10.59 -2.06
CA ASN A 91 3.15 11.31 -1.23
C ASN A 91 3.08 12.84 -1.40
N SER A 92 2.66 13.31 -2.57
CA SER A 92 2.41 14.74 -2.80
C SER A 92 1.10 15.22 -2.17
N LEU A 93 0.14 14.33 -1.91
CA LEU A 93 -1.15 14.68 -1.32
C LEU A 93 -1.11 14.71 0.21
N ILE A 94 -0.30 13.83 0.82
CA ILE A 94 -0.18 13.72 2.27
C ILE A 94 0.54 14.94 2.83
N SER A 95 -0.18 15.79 3.56
CA SER A 95 0.43 16.71 4.52
C SER A 95 0.65 16.00 5.87
N VAL A 96 1.60 16.49 6.65
CA VAL A 96 2.03 15.90 7.93
C VAL A 96 0.91 15.85 8.97
N GLU A 97 -0.17 16.61 8.77
CA GLU A 97 -1.21 16.87 9.77
C GLU A 97 -2.52 16.10 9.52
N THR A 98 -2.66 15.39 8.38
CA THR A 98 -3.89 14.64 8.06
C THR A 98 -3.96 13.30 8.79
N SER A 99 -5.15 12.96 9.32
CA SER A 99 -5.44 11.65 9.95
C SER A 99 -5.71 10.54 8.92
N ILE A 100 -4.96 10.49 7.82
CA ILE A 100 -5.11 9.50 6.74
C ILE A 100 -3.96 8.49 6.76
N PHE A 101 -4.31 7.20 6.77
CA PHE A 101 -3.39 6.08 6.75
C PHE A 101 -3.55 5.30 5.45
N PHE A 102 -2.50 5.27 4.63
CA PHE A 102 -2.45 4.47 3.41
C PHE A 102 -1.90 3.07 3.72
N ILE A 103 -2.74 2.05 3.54
CA ILE A 103 -2.38 0.65 3.73
C ILE A 103 -2.25 0.00 2.36
N ILE A 104 -1.05 -0.43 2.03
CA ILE A 104 -0.73 -0.88 0.68
C ILE A 104 -0.33 -2.36 0.70
N ALA A 105 -1.04 -3.17 -0.08
CA ALA A 105 -0.72 -4.57 -0.34
C ALA A 105 -0.09 -4.70 -1.74
N MET A 106 1.11 -5.28 -1.81
CA MET A 106 1.84 -5.47 -3.06
C MET A 106 2.87 -6.60 -2.98
N ASP A 107 3.24 -7.17 -4.12
CA ASP A 107 4.53 -7.84 -4.26
C ASP A 107 5.65 -6.78 -4.38
N ARG A 108 6.38 -6.60 -3.28
CA ARG A 108 7.44 -5.58 -3.18
C ARG A 108 8.49 -5.71 -4.29
N ASN A 109 8.89 -6.93 -4.64
CA ASN A 109 9.96 -7.13 -5.62
C ASN A 109 9.51 -6.77 -7.02
N LYS A 110 8.25 -7.08 -7.36
CA LYS A 110 7.68 -6.68 -8.65
C LYS A 110 7.55 -5.18 -8.75
N VAL A 111 7.02 -4.51 -7.73
CA VAL A 111 6.89 -3.04 -7.73
C VAL A 111 8.27 -2.38 -7.75
N ALA A 112 9.24 -2.87 -6.99
CA ALA A 112 10.63 -2.38 -7.03
C ALA A 112 11.24 -2.52 -8.43
N ALA A 113 11.09 -3.67 -9.08
CA ALA A 113 11.58 -3.88 -10.44
C ALA A 113 10.88 -2.94 -11.44
N SER A 114 9.59 -2.67 -11.22
CA SER A 114 8.77 -1.75 -12.01
C SER A 114 9.29 -0.31 -11.94
N VAL A 115 9.52 0.18 -10.72
CA VAL A 115 10.11 1.48 -10.43
C VAL A 115 11.50 1.60 -11.05
N ALA A 116 12.33 0.58 -10.90
CA ALA A 116 13.69 0.57 -11.44
C ALA A 116 13.69 0.79 -12.96
N LYS A 117 12.81 0.10 -13.70
CA LYS A 117 12.67 0.27 -15.15
C LYS A 117 12.28 1.70 -15.55
N LYS A 118 11.41 2.38 -14.78
CA LYS A 118 11.03 3.80 -15.02
C LYS A 118 12.26 4.70 -14.95
N HIS A 119 13.10 4.53 -13.94
CA HIS A 119 14.22 5.43 -13.66
C HIS A 119 15.55 5.02 -14.31
N GLN A 120 15.67 3.79 -14.83
CA GLN A 120 16.83 3.34 -15.63
C GLN A 120 17.06 4.19 -16.88
N HIS A 121 16.00 4.70 -17.51
CA HIS A 121 16.12 5.55 -18.69
C HIS A 121 16.70 6.93 -18.34
N SER A 122 16.60 7.38 -17.08
CA SER A 122 17.19 8.64 -16.63
C SER A 122 18.65 8.52 -16.21
N THR A 123 19.15 7.31 -15.94
CA THR A 123 20.53 7.08 -15.47
C THR A 123 21.46 6.51 -16.54
N ARG A 124 20.92 5.97 -17.65
CA ARG A 124 21.72 5.45 -18.76
C ARG A 124 22.49 6.53 -19.53
N ASP A 125 22.09 7.79 -19.41
CA ASP A 125 22.81 8.94 -19.96
C ASP A 125 23.99 9.41 -19.08
N GLN A 126 24.22 8.80 -17.90
CA GLN A 126 25.26 9.24 -16.96
C GLN A 126 26.38 8.24 -16.66
N LYS A 127 26.35 7.00 -17.18
CA LYS A 127 27.48 6.07 -17.02
C LYS A 127 27.73 5.23 -18.27
N GLY A 128 28.70 5.68 -19.07
CA GLY A 128 29.51 4.78 -19.86
C GLY A 128 30.57 4.14 -18.96
N GLU A 129 30.34 2.90 -18.54
CA GLU A 129 31.38 1.89 -18.30
C GLU A 129 30.73 0.53 -17.95
N PRO A 130 31.06 -0.56 -18.65
CA PRO A 130 30.57 -1.89 -18.33
C PRO A 130 31.61 -2.62 -17.49
N ASP A 131 31.52 -2.57 -16.17
CA ASP A 131 32.26 -3.49 -15.32
C ASP A 131 31.33 -4.48 -14.62
N SER A 132 31.61 -5.74 -14.92
CA SER A 132 30.86 -6.93 -14.53
C SER A 132 31.30 -7.37 -13.14
N VAL A 133 30.36 -7.67 -12.25
CA VAL A 133 30.60 -8.65 -11.18
C VAL A 133 29.38 -9.54 -11.04
N ALA A 134 29.52 -10.79 -11.49
CA ALA A 134 28.55 -11.86 -11.29
C ALA A 134 28.50 -12.23 -9.81
N GLY A 135 27.33 -12.08 -9.17
CA GLY A 135 27.09 -12.65 -7.83
C GLY A 135 26.17 -11.89 -6.89
N GLN A 136 25.77 -10.65 -7.19
CA GLN A 136 24.93 -9.85 -6.29
C GLN A 136 23.68 -9.34 -7.01
N GLN A 137 22.57 -9.34 -6.26
CA GLN A 137 21.21 -8.98 -6.65
C GLN A 137 21.16 -7.96 -7.80
N ASN A 138 20.31 -8.20 -8.81
CA ASN A 138 20.10 -7.30 -9.95
C ASN A 138 20.14 -5.84 -9.46
N PRO A 139 21.13 -5.02 -9.86
CA PRO A 139 21.34 -3.67 -9.33
C PRO A 139 20.09 -2.79 -9.47
N ASP A 140 19.26 -3.13 -10.45
CA ASP A 140 17.94 -2.57 -10.71
C ASP A 140 16.95 -2.78 -9.54
N ILE A 141 16.87 -3.97 -8.97
CA ILE A 141 15.94 -4.27 -7.86
C ILE A 141 16.35 -3.53 -6.58
N SER A 142 17.66 -3.37 -6.35
CA SER A 142 18.18 -2.59 -5.22
C SER A 142 17.76 -1.12 -5.30
N TYR A 143 17.89 -0.51 -6.49
CA TYR A 143 17.41 0.87 -6.73
C TYR A 143 15.91 1.00 -6.42
N GLY A 144 15.08 0.10 -6.96
CA GLY A 144 13.64 0.11 -6.73
C GLY A 144 13.27 -0.04 -5.26
N ASN A 145 13.98 -0.90 -4.53
CA ASN A 145 13.76 -1.07 -3.10
C ASN A 145 14.11 0.19 -2.28
N ASN A 146 15.22 0.86 -2.61
CA ASN A 146 15.62 2.12 -1.98
C ASN A 146 14.63 3.25 -2.31
N TYR A 147 14.09 3.25 -3.52
CA TYR A 147 13.05 4.18 -3.90
C TYR A 147 11.77 3.97 -3.06
N LEU A 148 11.31 2.73 -2.92
CA LEU A 148 10.10 2.42 -2.11
C LEU A 148 10.25 2.80 -0.62
N GLN A 149 11.46 2.74 -0.06
CA GLN A 149 11.72 3.18 1.32
C GLN A 149 11.43 4.67 1.55
N LYS A 150 11.41 5.51 0.49
CA LYS A 150 11.07 6.93 0.63
C LYS A 150 9.59 7.17 0.87
N PHE A 151 8.75 6.19 0.58
CA PHE A 151 7.28 6.32 0.58
C PHE A 151 6.61 5.40 1.60
N ILE A 152 7.25 4.28 1.94
CA ILE A 152 6.69 3.28 2.85
C ILE A 152 7.43 3.36 4.17
N GLU A 153 6.81 4.03 5.15
CA GLU A 153 7.35 4.20 6.51
C GLU A 153 7.42 2.85 7.25
N ILE A 154 6.31 2.11 7.22
CA ILE A 154 6.17 0.82 7.90
C ILE A 154 5.95 -0.25 6.85
N SER A 155 6.86 -1.22 6.80
CA SER A 155 6.71 -2.41 5.95
C SER A 155 6.80 -3.68 6.77
N PHE A 156 5.87 -4.59 6.53
CA PHE A 156 5.85 -5.91 7.16
C PHE A 156 5.46 -6.96 6.12
N GLN A 157 5.94 -8.18 6.33
CA GLN A 157 5.58 -9.32 5.51
C GLN A 157 4.39 -10.03 6.14
N VAL A 158 3.36 -10.32 5.34
CA VAL A 158 2.23 -11.13 5.79
C VAL A 158 2.76 -12.53 6.16
N PRO A 159 2.55 -13.00 7.40
CA PRO A 159 3.04 -14.29 7.83
C PRO A 159 2.36 -15.42 7.06
N SER A 160 3.08 -16.53 6.88
CA SER A 160 2.44 -17.76 6.38
C SER A 160 1.48 -18.28 7.45
N PRO A 161 0.27 -18.72 7.08
CA PRO A 161 -0.71 -19.20 8.04
C PRO A 161 -0.20 -20.46 8.74
N SER A 162 -0.43 -20.57 10.04
CA SER A 162 -0.18 -21.79 10.79
C SER A 162 -1.19 -22.89 10.41
N LYS A 163 -0.93 -24.13 10.84
CA LYS A 163 -1.89 -25.24 10.65
C LYS A 163 -3.25 -24.91 11.26
N GLY A 164 -3.27 -24.42 12.51
CA GLY A 164 -4.49 -24.01 13.19
C GLY A 164 -5.23 -22.92 12.43
N ASN A 165 -4.53 -21.89 11.94
CA ASN A 165 -5.19 -20.83 11.15
C ASN A 165 -5.81 -21.35 9.84
N VAL A 166 -5.21 -22.39 9.23
CA VAL A 166 -5.80 -23.02 8.06
C VAL A 166 -7.03 -23.83 8.41
N GLU A 167 -7.00 -24.58 9.52
CA GLU A 167 -8.15 -25.32 10.04
C GLU A 167 -9.31 -24.36 10.34
N ASP A 168 -9.05 -23.29 11.10
CA ASP A 168 -10.02 -22.23 11.41
C ASP A 168 -10.59 -21.59 10.12
N PHE A 169 -9.72 -21.31 9.14
CA PHE A 169 -10.13 -20.73 7.87
C PHE A 169 -11.02 -21.68 7.08
N VAL A 170 -10.69 -22.97 7.00
CA VAL A 170 -11.53 -23.97 6.35
C VAL A 170 -12.87 -24.06 7.04
N GLU A 171 -12.89 -24.12 8.37
CA GLU A 171 -14.14 -24.14 9.14
C GLU A 171 -14.98 -22.92 8.78
N SER A 172 -14.42 -21.71 8.77
CA SER A 172 -15.13 -20.48 8.35
C SER A 172 -15.68 -20.51 6.91
N LEU A 173 -15.13 -21.35 6.02
CA LEU A 173 -15.64 -21.52 4.66
C LEU A 173 -16.78 -22.55 4.59
N VAL A 174 -16.77 -23.52 5.51
CA VAL A 174 -17.76 -24.58 5.62
C VAL A 174 -19.00 -24.08 6.35
N TYR A 175 -18.82 -23.39 7.48
CA TYR A 175 -19.89 -22.76 8.24
C TYR A 175 -20.25 -21.42 7.62
N ALA A 176 -21.54 -21.22 7.31
CA ALA A 176 -22.03 -19.87 7.07
C ALA A 176 -21.90 -19.07 8.38
N ASP A 177 -21.17 -17.96 8.32
CA ASP A 177 -21.16 -16.97 9.40
C ASP A 177 -22.59 -16.39 9.51
N PRO A 178 -23.32 -16.61 10.62
CA PRO A 178 -24.69 -16.15 10.76
C PRO A 178 -24.80 -14.62 10.79
N ASP A 179 -23.71 -13.89 11.10
CA ASP A 179 -23.68 -12.43 11.15
C ASP A 179 -23.31 -11.77 9.80
N ARG A 180 -22.95 -12.55 8.77
CA ARG A 180 -22.75 -12.00 7.42
C ARG A 180 -24.09 -11.76 6.74
N SER A 181 -24.37 -10.48 6.45
CA SER A 181 -25.59 -9.99 5.80
C SER A 181 -26.17 -10.97 4.78
N GLU A 182 -27.47 -11.25 4.90
CA GLU A 182 -28.28 -12.08 4.01
C GLU A 182 -28.12 -11.66 2.53
N THR A 183 -27.10 -12.22 1.88
CA THR A 183 -26.85 -12.07 0.44
C THR A 183 -27.02 -13.45 -0.18
N GLU A 184 -27.25 -13.51 -1.51
CA GLU A 184 -27.40 -14.77 -2.28
C GLU A 184 -26.37 -15.85 -1.90
N THR A 185 -25.15 -15.45 -1.53
CA THR A 185 -24.10 -16.32 -0.97
C THR A 185 -24.62 -17.24 0.15
N GLN A 186 -25.42 -16.75 1.09
CA GLN A 186 -25.98 -17.50 2.24
C GLN A 186 -26.95 -18.62 1.79
N GLU A 187 -27.72 -18.43 0.72
CA GLU A 187 -28.58 -19.49 0.17
C GLU A 187 -27.76 -20.64 -0.43
N TRP A 188 -26.63 -20.32 -1.09
CA TRP A 188 -25.73 -21.32 -1.65
C TRP A 188 -25.07 -22.16 -0.56
N HIS A 189 -24.71 -21.55 0.57
CA HIS A 189 -24.19 -22.26 1.73
C HIS A 189 -25.24 -23.23 2.30
N ARG A 190 -26.45 -22.73 2.61
CA ARG A 190 -27.57 -23.55 3.15
C ARG A 190 -27.99 -24.70 2.24
N ASN A 191 -28.01 -24.48 0.93
CA ASN A 191 -28.38 -25.52 -0.06
C ASN A 191 -27.36 -26.67 -0.13
N THR A 192 -26.12 -26.44 0.29
CA THR A 192 -25.06 -27.45 0.39
C THR A 192 -24.95 -28.12 1.74
N GLU A 193 -25.29 -27.43 2.83
CA GLU A 193 -25.34 -28.01 4.18
C GLU A 193 -26.39 -29.13 4.30
N THR A 194 -27.48 -29.05 3.55
CA THR A 194 -28.53 -30.09 3.51
C THR A 194 -28.12 -31.37 2.78
N LEU A 195 -26.95 -31.41 2.13
CA LEU A 195 -26.37 -32.63 1.57
C LEU A 195 -25.62 -33.34 2.70
N GLY A 196 -26.25 -34.35 3.31
CA GLY A 196 -25.92 -34.92 4.63
C GLY A 196 -24.46 -35.34 4.92
N ASN A 197 -23.57 -35.39 3.92
CA ASN A 197 -22.15 -35.75 4.11
C ASN A 197 -21.18 -34.70 3.55
N PHE A 198 -21.67 -33.59 3.00
CA PHE A 198 -20.85 -32.57 2.34
C PHE A 198 -19.88 -31.92 3.33
N ARG A 199 -20.38 -31.56 4.52
CA ARG A 199 -19.59 -30.94 5.59
C ARG A 199 -18.53 -31.88 6.13
N GLU A 200 -18.92 -33.09 6.54
CA GLU A 200 -18.00 -34.08 7.10
C GLU A 200 -16.88 -34.44 6.09
N LYS A 201 -17.25 -34.65 4.83
CA LYS A 201 -16.29 -34.97 3.76
C LYS A 201 -15.42 -33.78 3.39
N LEU A 202 -15.96 -32.55 3.43
CA LEU A 202 -15.14 -31.35 3.24
C LEU A 202 -14.12 -31.19 4.34
N THR A 203 -14.51 -31.33 5.61
CA THR A 203 -13.62 -31.20 6.76
C THR A 203 -12.52 -32.27 6.75
N GLU A 204 -12.86 -33.51 6.36
CA GLU A 204 -11.87 -34.58 6.18
C GLU A 204 -10.88 -34.23 5.06
N MET A 205 -11.39 -33.86 3.88
CA MET A 205 -10.56 -33.55 2.72
C MET A 205 -9.73 -32.28 2.93
N SER A 206 -10.29 -31.23 3.53
CA SER A 206 -9.60 -29.96 3.75
C SER A 206 -8.41 -30.10 4.69
N THR A 207 -8.53 -30.97 5.70
CA THR A 207 -7.43 -31.31 6.61
C THR A 207 -6.31 -32.05 5.89
N LEU A 208 -6.67 -32.96 4.96
CA LEU A 208 -5.69 -33.65 4.11
C LEU A 208 -5.08 -32.71 3.04
N LEU A 209 -5.87 -31.77 2.53
CA LEU A 209 -5.51 -30.88 1.44
C LEU A 209 -4.75 -29.65 1.91
N SER A 210 -4.93 -29.17 3.15
CA SER A 210 -4.13 -28.08 3.72
C SER A 210 -2.63 -28.38 3.59
N LYS A 211 -2.24 -29.64 3.86
CA LYS A 211 -0.87 -30.13 3.71
C LYS A 211 -0.40 -30.22 2.26
N ARG A 212 -1.27 -30.63 1.33
CA ARG A 212 -0.95 -30.75 -0.11
C ARG A 212 -0.96 -29.41 -0.85
N LEU A 213 -1.78 -28.46 -0.40
CA LEU A 213 -1.96 -27.13 -0.97
C LEU A 213 -1.00 -26.09 -0.34
N ASN A 214 0.01 -26.56 0.39
CA ASN A 214 1.03 -25.73 1.05
C ASN A 214 0.43 -24.64 1.94
N HIS A 215 -0.69 -24.92 2.62
CA HIS A 215 -1.38 -23.97 3.49
C HIS A 215 -1.78 -22.65 2.79
N ASN A 216 -1.89 -22.63 1.45
CA ASN A 216 -2.23 -21.42 0.71
C ASN A 216 -3.75 -21.13 0.78
N PRO A 217 -4.20 -20.04 1.42
CA PRO A 217 -5.63 -19.76 1.60
C PRO A 217 -6.41 -19.62 0.29
N ARG A 218 -5.77 -19.08 -0.76
CA ARG A 218 -6.39 -18.90 -2.08
C ARG A 218 -6.68 -20.27 -2.73
N TYR A 219 -5.74 -21.21 -2.64
CA TYR A 219 -5.95 -22.57 -3.16
C TYR A 219 -6.99 -23.35 -2.36
N ILE A 220 -6.99 -23.20 -1.04
CA ILE A 220 -7.98 -23.82 -0.15
C ILE A 220 -9.39 -23.32 -0.50
N LYS A 221 -9.59 -21.99 -0.56
CA LYS A 221 -10.88 -21.40 -0.93
C LYS A 221 -11.34 -21.85 -2.33
N LYS A 222 -10.41 -21.88 -3.30
CA LYS A 222 -10.70 -22.36 -4.66
C LYS A 222 -11.16 -23.82 -4.66
N PHE A 223 -10.50 -24.68 -3.89
CA PHE A 223 -10.88 -26.07 -3.75
C PHE A 223 -12.27 -26.22 -3.14
N VAL A 224 -12.52 -25.58 -1.99
CA VAL A 224 -13.83 -25.65 -1.29
C VAL A 224 -14.95 -25.18 -2.22
N ASN A 225 -14.76 -24.06 -2.91
CA ASN A 225 -15.74 -23.52 -3.85
C ASN A 225 -15.99 -24.48 -5.03
N MET A 226 -14.93 -25.08 -5.58
CA MET A 226 -15.06 -26.05 -6.67
C MET A 226 -15.79 -27.32 -6.23
N TYR A 227 -15.46 -27.85 -5.04
CA TYR A 227 -16.13 -29.02 -4.49
C TYR A 227 -17.61 -28.74 -4.21
N ARG A 228 -17.93 -27.56 -3.67
CA ARG A 228 -19.31 -27.10 -3.48
C ARG A 228 -20.08 -27.10 -4.79
N PHE A 229 -19.50 -26.46 -5.82
CA PHE A 229 -20.10 -26.38 -7.14
C PHE A 229 -20.34 -27.76 -7.77
N GLN A 230 -19.36 -28.66 -7.70
CA GLN A 230 -19.50 -30.03 -8.22
C GLN A 230 -20.57 -30.83 -7.48
N THR A 231 -20.68 -30.67 -6.16
CA THR A 231 -21.70 -31.36 -5.35
C THR A 231 -23.10 -30.88 -5.72
N LEU A 232 -23.27 -29.58 -5.95
CA LEU A 232 -24.53 -29.00 -6.42
C LEU A 232 -24.90 -29.52 -7.82
N LEU A 233 -23.96 -29.54 -8.75
CA LEU A 233 -24.20 -30.11 -10.08
C LEU A 233 -24.56 -31.59 -10.02
N ALA A 234 -23.91 -32.36 -9.16
CA ALA A 234 -24.20 -33.77 -8.98
C ALA A 234 -25.61 -33.99 -8.39
N LYS A 235 -26.03 -33.14 -7.43
CA LYS A 235 -27.41 -33.12 -6.90
C LYS A 235 -28.43 -32.83 -7.99
N GLU A 236 -28.20 -31.78 -8.79
CA GLU A 236 -29.13 -31.37 -9.87
C GLU A 236 -29.26 -32.45 -10.95
N ARG A 237 -28.19 -33.22 -11.18
CA ARG A 237 -28.19 -34.36 -12.09
C ARG A 237 -28.74 -35.66 -11.49
N GLY A 238 -29.18 -35.64 -10.23
CA GLY A 238 -29.68 -36.83 -9.52
C GLY A 238 -28.61 -37.87 -9.18
N ILE A 239 -27.31 -37.50 -9.21
CA ILE A 239 -26.19 -38.39 -8.86
C ILE A 239 -26.07 -38.55 -7.33
N ILE A 240 -26.47 -37.52 -6.57
CA ILE A 240 -26.47 -37.53 -5.10
C ILE A 240 -27.91 -37.36 -4.61
N ASP A 241 -28.43 -38.37 -3.93
CA ASP A 241 -29.79 -38.35 -3.37
C ASP A 241 -29.78 -37.83 -1.92
N ARG A 242 -30.86 -37.15 -1.51
CA ARG A 242 -30.99 -36.49 -0.19
C ARG A 242 -30.79 -37.44 0.99
N ASN A 243 -31.01 -38.75 0.79
CA ASN A 243 -31.03 -39.76 1.85
C ASN A 243 -29.91 -40.82 1.78
N ARG A 244 -29.04 -40.80 0.76
CA ARG A 244 -27.91 -41.75 0.67
C ARG A 244 -26.69 -41.04 0.10
N GLY A 245 -25.62 -41.00 0.90
CA GLY A 245 -24.31 -40.50 0.46
C GLY A 245 -23.86 -41.16 -0.86
N ILE A 246 -23.01 -40.44 -1.60
CA ILE A 246 -22.46 -40.74 -2.94
C ILE A 246 -22.70 -42.18 -3.40
N GLY A 247 -23.84 -42.41 -4.05
CA GLY A 247 -24.08 -43.63 -4.80
C GLY A 247 -23.31 -43.55 -6.11
N ILE A 248 -22.20 -44.28 -6.21
CA ILE A 248 -21.49 -44.47 -7.48
C ILE A 248 -22.39 -45.34 -8.36
N GLY A 249 -23.27 -44.69 -9.13
CA GLY A 249 -24.04 -45.31 -10.21
C GLY A 249 -23.31 -45.17 -11.54
N ILE A 250 -22.12 -45.75 -11.67
CA ILE A 250 -21.56 -46.04 -13.00
C ILE A 250 -22.15 -47.39 -13.39
N THR A 251 -23.18 -47.35 -14.22
CA THR A 251 -23.61 -48.55 -14.97
C THR A 251 -22.68 -48.65 -16.17
N VAL A 252 -21.95 -49.76 -16.26
CA VAL A 252 -21.16 -50.18 -17.44
C VAL A 252 -22.11 -50.46 -18.60
#